data_AF-A0A537ZN23-F1
#
_entry.id   AF-A0A537ZN23-F1
#
_cell.length_a   1.000
_cell.length_b   1.000
_cell.length_c   1.000
_cell.angle_alpha   90.00
_cell.angle_beta   90.00
_cell.angle_gamma   90.00
#
_symmetry.space_group_name_H-M   'P 1'
#
loop_
_entity.id
_entity.type
_entity.pdbx_description
1 polymer ?
#
loop_
_entity_poly.entity_id
_entity_poly.type
_entity_poly.pdbx_seq_one_letter_code
_entity_poly.pdbx_strand_id
1 'polypeptide(L)'
;MVRLIAVSALLLAGATAALPAQPMSTATQIVRWSPFDDTGAVKGTLRVRRIGTGRCVDTYTTAGDIAYRCGRGNGVYFPCWRDGPKPTDLVLCAGDPWATSVVMMRSPGLLLYPGVTYLDDAYSPWAVELATGERCSLFQGAHDGVHKGRRTYVVDYYCEHSRLVLLRTLRRGRVWHIRAARYVNLRVGYELLGDRVIRRAFFGGLPPQLERQRKLAAQAVATARAVVRRAHPNAHLDLTWVRLTLPDAEWAYVVFSSVEGKGWFALLHRAHARWSDASAHKPFCTKLPPAVRRQLFLRRNQWNPPPDWSQGPPGEQRC
;
A
#
# COMPACT_ATOMS: atom_id res chain seq x y z
N MET A 1 8.38 78.86 -34.46
CA MET A 1 9.29 77.86 -33.86
C MET A 1 8.59 76.51 -33.87
N VAL A 2 8.91 75.65 -34.83
CA VAL A 2 8.30 74.32 -35.03
C VAL A 2 9.19 73.29 -34.32
N ARG A 3 8.62 72.50 -33.38
CA ARG A 3 9.33 71.39 -32.73
C ARG A 3 8.87 70.07 -33.35
N LEU A 4 9.77 69.39 -34.05
CA LEU A 4 9.59 68.00 -34.48
C LEU A 4 9.66 67.08 -33.26
N ILE A 5 8.68 66.18 -33.13
CA ILE A 5 8.69 65.06 -32.19
C ILE A 5 9.02 63.80 -32.98
N ALA A 6 10.19 63.22 -32.73
CA ALA A 6 10.61 61.95 -33.31
C ALA A 6 9.97 60.79 -32.54
N VAL A 7 9.19 59.96 -33.22
CA VAL A 7 8.61 58.71 -32.68
C VAL A 7 9.56 57.57 -33.01
N SER A 8 10.24 57.04 -31.99
CA SER A 8 11.09 55.85 -32.12
C SER A 8 10.23 54.58 -31.93
N ALA A 9 10.07 53.80 -32.99
CA ALA A 9 9.46 52.48 -32.95
C ALA A 9 10.47 51.45 -32.44
N LEU A 10 10.26 50.92 -31.23
CA LEU A 10 11.00 49.76 -30.73
C LEU A 10 10.40 48.46 -31.29
N LEU A 11 11.16 47.77 -32.13
CA LEU A 11 10.89 46.40 -32.57
C LEU A 11 11.26 45.42 -31.45
N LEU A 12 10.27 44.86 -30.77
CA LEU A 12 10.42 43.74 -29.83
C LEU A 12 10.58 42.43 -30.62
N ALA A 13 11.81 41.97 -30.80
CA ALA A 13 12.10 40.63 -31.29
C ALA A 13 11.78 39.61 -30.19
N GLY A 14 10.63 38.93 -30.30
CA GLY A 14 10.24 37.85 -29.40
C GLY A 14 11.08 36.59 -29.64
N ALA A 15 12.08 36.36 -28.79
CA ALA A 15 12.79 35.07 -28.74
C ALA A 15 11.90 34.04 -28.05
N THR A 16 11.27 33.15 -28.82
CA THR A 16 10.64 31.93 -28.30
C THR A 16 11.73 30.99 -27.79
N ALA A 17 12.04 31.08 -26.50
CA ALA A 17 12.90 30.12 -25.83
C ALA A 17 12.20 28.75 -25.84
N ALA A 18 12.63 27.87 -26.76
CA ALA A 18 12.24 26.48 -26.73
C ALA A 18 12.72 25.87 -25.40
N LEU A 19 11.79 25.43 -24.57
CA LEU A 19 12.12 24.70 -23.34
C LEU A 19 12.95 23.47 -23.73
N PRO A 20 14.09 23.22 -23.06
CA PRO A 20 14.93 22.08 -23.38
C PRO A 20 14.12 20.79 -23.19
N ALA A 21 14.06 19.99 -24.26
CA ALA A 21 13.48 18.65 -24.20
C ALA A 21 14.25 17.85 -23.14
N GLN A 22 13.55 17.40 -22.09
CA GLN A 22 14.18 16.57 -21.08
C GLN A 22 14.69 15.28 -21.74
N PRO A 23 15.94 14.85 -21.46
CA PRO A 23 16.50 13.65 -22.06
C PRO A 23 15.58 12.47 -21.74
N MET A 24 15.19 11.75 -22.80
CA MET A 24 14.32 10.59 -22.67
C MET A 24 15.06 9.53 -21.85
N SER A 25 14.50 9.19 -20.68
CA SER A 25 15.11 8.21 -19.79
C SER A 25 15.37 6.91 -20.54
N THR A 26 16.58 6.36 -20.42
CA THR A 26 16.95 5.10 -21.08
C THR A 26 16.23 3.89 -20.46
N ALA A 27 15.67 4.05 -19.25
CA ALA A 27 14.85 3.06 -18.57
C ALA A 27 13.78 3.71 -17.67
N THR A 28 12.68 2.99 -17.38
CA THR A 28 11.71 3.42 -16.37
C THR A 28 12.31 3.24 -14.98
N GLN A 29 12.32 4.31 -14.18
CA GLN A 29 12.79 4.26 -12.80
C GLN A 29 11.75 3.60 -11.89
N ILE A 30 12.17 2.61 -11.11
CA ILE A 30 11.35 2.00 -10.06
C ILE A 30 11.62 2.70 -8.74
N VAL A 31 10.57 3.23 -8.10
CA VAL A 31 10.66 3.95 -6.83
C VAL A 31 9.88 3.21 -5.76
N ARG A 32 10.56 2.79 -4.69
CA ARG A 32 9.93 2.25 -3.48
C ARG A 32 9.67 3.42 -2.53
N TRP A 33 8.40 3.77 -2.32
CA TRP A 33 8.02 4.95 -1.55
C TRP A 33 7.26 4.58 -0.27
N SER A 34 7.61 5.26 0.82
CA SER A 34 6.90 5.22 2.10
C SER A 34 6.86 6.63 2.70
N PRO A 35 6.01 6.90 3.71
CA PRO A 35 6.02 8.17 4.43
C PRO A 35 7.22 8.31 5.38
N PHE A 36 8.09 7.29 5.47
CA PHE A 36 9.24 7.27 6.37
C PHE A 36 10.56 7.51 5.66
N ASP A 37 11.52 8.07 6.39
CA ASP A 37 12.94 8.07 6.04
C ASP A 37 13.62 6.75 6.41
N ASP A 38 14.93 6.65 6.14
CA ASP A 38 15.71 5.43 6.35
C ASP A 38 15.84 5.02 7.83
N THR A 39 15.58 5.94 8.77
CA THR A 39 15.55 5.65 10.21
C THR A 39 14.19 5.10 10.67
N GLY A 40 13.17 5.21 9.82
CA GLY A 40 11.79 4.88 10.16
C GLY A 40 11.01 6.03 10.81
N ALA A 41 11.57 7.24 10.83
CA ALA A 41 10.85 8.45 11.21
C ALA A 41 10.05 8.99 10.03
N VAL A 42 8.98 9.75 10.29
CA VAL A 42 8.20 10.39 9.22
C VAL A 42 9.07 11.41 8.50
N LYS A 43 9.09 11.38 7.17
CA LYS A 43 9.87 12.30 6.33
C LYS A 43 9.57 13.76 6.72
N GLY A 44 10.60 14.55 6.98
CA GLY A 44 10.46 15.97 7.37
C GLY A 44 9.77 16.86 6.33
N THR A 45 9.66 16.41 5.08
CA THR A 45 8.92 17.10 4.01
C THR A 45 7.41 16.90 4.08
N LEU A 46 6.90 16.03 4.95
CA LEU A 46 5.48 15.70 5.05
C LEU A 46 4.84 16.38 6.26
N ARG A 47 3.78 17.15 6.03
CA ARG A 47 2.92 17.66 7.11
C ARG A 47 2.00 16.54 7.62
N VAL A 48 2.06 16.21 8.89
CA VAL A 48 1.18 15.20 9.51
C VAL A 48 -0.13 15.83 9.98
N ARG A 49 -1.26 15.37 9.44
CA ARG A 49 -2.60 15.75 9.88
C ARG A 49 -3.24 14.61 10.67
N ARG A 50 -3.50 14.83 11.96
CA ARG A 50 -4.18 13.84 12.81
C ARG A 50 -5.69 13.89 12.61
N ILE A 51 -6.32 12.74 12.38
CA ILE A 51 -7.77 12.65 12.18
C ILE A 51 -8.49 11.81 13.24
N GLY A 52 -7.82 11.43 14.33
CA GLY A 52 -8.42 10.64 15.41
C GLY A 52 -8.46 9.14 15.11
N THR A 53 -9.52 8.48 15.59
CA THR A 53 -9.67 7.01 15.50
C THR A 53 -10.46 6.59 14.26
N GLY A 54 -9.96 5.57 13.58
CA GLY A 54 -10.66 4.84 12.52
C GLY A 54 -10.23 3.38 12.53
N ARG A 55 -10.27 2.72 11.38
CA ARG A 55 -10.01 1.28 11.28
C ARG A 55 -9.33 0.90 9.97
N CYS A 56 -8.28 0.11 10.06
CA CYS A 56 -7.68 -0.59 8.92
C CYS A 56 -8.25 -2.01 8.85
N VAL A 57 -8.76 -2.40 7.68
CA VAL A 57 -9.55 -3.64 7.52
C VAL A 57 -8.89 -4.65 6.58
N ASP A 58 -8.08 -4.20 5.64
CA ASP A 58 -7.44 -4.99 4.59
C ASP A 58 -6.05 -4.46 4.23
N THR A 59 -5.24 -5.30 3.58
CA THR A 59 -4.01 -4.84 2.92
C THR A 59 -4.34 -4.17 1.60
N TYR A 60 -3.42 -3.32 1.17
CA TYR A 60 -3.49 -2.61 -0.09
C TYR A 60 -2.52 -3.25 -1.08
N THR A 61 -3.03 -4.21 -1.84
CA THR A 61 -2.26 -5.08 -2.77
C THR A 61 -1.50 -4.30 -3.83
N THR A 62 -1.99 -3.13 -4.23
CA THR A 62 -1.40 -2.32 -5.30
C THR A 62 -0.22 -1.46 -4.83
N ALA A 63 -0.07 -1.23 -3.52
CA ALA A 63 1.21 -0.77 -2.97
C ALA A 63 2.19 -1.94 -2.72
N GLY A 64 1.91 -3.14 -3.25
CA GLY A 64 2.68 -4.33 -2.95
C GLY A 64 2.41 -4.86 -1.54
N ASP A 65 1.18 -4.66 -1.06
CA ASP A 65 0.61 -5.31 0.12
C ASP A 65 1.34 -5.01 1.46
N ILE A 66 2.31 -4.11 1.47
CA ILE A 66 2.97 -3.59 2.67
C ILE A 66 2.17 -2.48 3.38
N ALA A 67 1.10 -2.02 2.73
CA ALA A 67 0.25 -0.92 3.19
C ALA A 67 -1.15 -1.46 3.47
N TYR A 68 -1.90 -0.71 4.27
CA TYR A 68 -3.27 -0.98 4.62
C TYR A 68 -4.20 -0.07 3.85
N ARG A 69 -5.46 -0.50 3.73
CA ARG A 69 -6.58 0.39 3.47
C ARG A 69 -7.36 0.59 4.78
N CYS A 70 -7.62 1.86 5.07
CA CYS A 70 -8.23 2.28 6.33
C CYS A 70 -9.41 3.20 6.07
N GLY A 71 -10.36 3.24 7.00
CA GLY A 71 -11.56 4.06 6.93
C GLY A 71 -11.84 4.81 8.23
N ARG A 72 -12.46 5.98 8.10
CA ARG A 72 -13.04 6.75 9.21
C ARG A 72 -14.27 7.51 8.72
N GLY A 73 -15.43 7.24 9.31
CA GLY A 73 -16.70 7.74 8.80
C GLY A 73 -16.88 7.31 7.34
N ASN A 74 -17.22 8.26 6.46
CA ASN A 74 -17.33 8.03 5.02
C ASN A 74 -16.00 8.17 4.26
N GLY A 75 -14.90 8.45 4.96
CA GLY A 75 -13.58 8.63 4.37
C GLY A 75 -12.84 7.29 4.24
N VAL A 76 -12.27 7.05 3.06
CA VAL A 76 -11.36 5.93 2.80
C VAL A 76 -9.95 6.49 2.58
N TYR A 77 -8.96 5.91 3.24
CA TYR A 77 -7.56 6.34 3.24
C TYR A 77 -6.68 5.16 2.86
N PHE A 78 -5.89 5.32 1.81
CA PHE A 78 -4.91 4.33 1.34
C PHE A 78 -3.94 4.98 0.35
N PRO A 79 -2.76 4.38 0.15
CA PRO A 79 -2.11 3.41 1.04
C PRO A 79 -1.80 3.98 2.45
N CYS A 80 -1.87 3.14 3.48
CA CYS A 80 -1.51 3.48 4.86
C CYS A 80 -0.38 2.59 5.39
N TRP A 81 0.60 3.16 6.08
CA TRP A 81 1.69 2.40 6.70
C TRP A 81 1.64 2.50 8.22
N ARG A 82 2.07 1.44 8.90
CA ARG A 82 2.24 1.44 10.36
C ARG A 82 3.32 2.44 10.79
N ASP A 83 3.05 3.21 11.84
CA ASP A 83 3.93 4.28 12.33
C ASP A 83 5.21 3.74 13.01
N GLY A 84 6.25 3.56 12.21
CA GLY A 84 7.58 3.22 12.69
C GLY A 84 7.72 1.76 13.19
N PRO A 85 8.91 1.40 13.72
CA PRO A 85 9.27 0.03 14.05
C PRO A 85 8.74 -0.45 15.41
N LYS A 86 8.35 0.45 16.32
CA LYS A 86 7.92 0.15 17.71
C LYS A 86 6.43 -0.25 17.79
N PRO A 87 5.96 -0.91 18.86
CA PRO A 87 4.53 -1.14 19.06
C PRO A 87 3.71 0.15 18.94
N THR A 88 2.66 0.14 18.10
CA THR A 88 1.81 1.32 17.85
C THR A 88 0.45 0.90 17.30
N ASP A 89 -0.57 1.71 17.58
CA ASP A 89 -1.88 1.66 16.91
C ASP A 89 -1.98 2.70 15.78
N LEU A 90 -0.91 3.43 15.48
CA LEU A 90 -0.94 4.53 14.52
C LEU A 90 -0.57 4.07 13.12
N VAL A 91 -1.27 4.64 12.15
CA VAL A 91 -0.94 4.54 10.72
C VAL A 91 -0.79 5.93 10.11
N LEU A 92 0.05 6.03 9.09
CA LEU A 92 0.19 7.19 8.21
C LEU A 92 -0.28 6.83 6.82
N CYS A 93 -1.27 7.56 6.31
CA CYS A 93 -1.86 7.37 4.99
C CYS A 93 -1.43 8.50 4.05
N ALA A 94 -1.01 8.14 2.84
CA ALA A 94 -0.65 9.06 1.77
C ALA A 94 -1.44 8.69 0.52
N GLY A 95 -2.15 9.65 -0.08
CA GLY A 95 -2.95 9.39 -1.28
C GLY A 95 -2.13 9.16 -2.54
N ASP A 96 -0.92 9.72 -2.60
CA ASP A 96 0.00 9.63 -3.72
C ASP A 96 1.46 9.90 -3.25
N PRO A 97 2.50 9.54 -4.03
CA PRO A 97 3.91 9.73 -3.65
C PRO A 97 4.36 11.19 -3.62
N TRP A 98 3.58 12.10 -4.20
CA TRP A 98 3.88 13.52 -4.34
C TRP A 98 3.19 14.38 -3.27
N ALA A 99 2.34 13.77 -2.45
CA ALA A 99 1.61 14.42 -1.38
C ALA A 99 2.56 15.19 -0.44
N THR A 100 2.20 16.43 -0.13
CA THR A 100 2.93 17.28 0.85
C THR A 100 2.41 17.10 2.27
N SER A 101 1.36 16.30 2.45
CA SER A 101 0.79 15.98 3.75
C SER A 101 0.28 14.55 3.80
N VAL A 102 0.36 13.97 4.99
CA VAL A 102 -0.13 12.62 5.29
C VAL A 102 -1.16 12.67 6.41
N VAL A 103 -2.07 11.72 6.39
CA VAL A 103 -3.08 11.55 7.42
C VAL A 103 -2.57 10.56 8.46
N MET A 104 -2.52 10.98 9.72
CA MET A 104 -2.25 10.08 10.84
C MET A 104 -3.58 9.70 11.53
N MET A 105 -3.78 8.41 11.71
CA MET A 105 -4.98 7.85 12.30
C MET A 105 -4.62 6.75 13.28
N ARG A 106 -5.38 6.65 14.37
CA ARG A 106 -5.33 5.50 15.26
C ARG A 106 -6.25 4.40 14.73
N SER A 107 -5.71 3.21 14.51
CA SER A 107 -6.43 1.99 14.19
C SER A 107 -6.18 0.96 15.30
N PRO A 108 -7.04 0.89 16.33
CA PRO A 108 -6.88 -0.05 17.42
C PRO A 108 -6.77 -1.49 16.91
N GLY A 109 -5.82 -2.23 17.48
CA GLY A 109 -5.64 -3.63 17.12
C GLY A 109 -5.11 -3.84 15.70
N LEU A 110 -4.37 -2.84 15.17
CA LEU A 110 -3.71 -2.91 13.87
C LEU A 110 -2.99 -4.25 13.74
N LEU A 111 -3.55 -5.07 12.86
CA LEU A 111 -3.00 -6.37 12.52
C LEU A 111 -1.84 -6.09 11.58
N LEU A 112 -0.62 -6.51 11.93
CA LEU A 112 0.32 -6.86 10.87
C LEU A 112 -0.37 -8.02 10.13
N TYR A 113 -0.96 -7.75 8.98
CA TYR A 113 -1.55 -8.79 8.15
C TYR A 113 -0.44 -9.35 7.26
N PRO A 114 -0.18 -10.67 7.27
CA PRO A 114 0.58 -11.29 6.20
C PRO A 114 -0.24 -12.37 5.51
N GLY A 115 -1.22 -11.92 4.75
CA GLY A 115 -1.69 -12.62 3.55
C GLY A 115 -1.36 -11.78 2.32
N VAL A 116 -0.22 -11.09 2.36
CA VAL A 116 0.38 -10.51 1.17
C VAL A 116 0.82 -11.67 0.29
N THR A 117 0.21 -11.82 -0.87
CA THR A 117 0.94 -12.34 -2.01
C THR A 117 2.14 -11.43 -2.20
N TYR A 118 3.28 -11.82 -1.64
CA TYR A 118 4.56 -11.17 -1.89
C TYR A 118 4.93 -11.50 -3.32
N LEU A 119 4.30 -10.80 -4.24
CA LEU A 119 4.89 -10.65 -5.54
C LEU A 119 6.03 -9.67 -5.29
N ASP A 120 7.28 -10.15 -5.43
CA ASP A 120 8.42 -9.26 -5.66
C ASP A 120 8.07 -8.21 -6.75
N ASP A 121 7.10 -8.59 -7.61
CA ASP A 121 6.42 -7.82 -8.65
C ASP A 121 4.94 -7.51 -8.33
N ALA A 122 4.64 -6.62 -7.38
CA ALA A 122 3.29 -6.04 -7.26
C ALA A 122 2.75 -5.75 -8.68
N TYR A 123 1.59 -6.29 -9.04
CA TYR A 123 1.16 -6.40 -10.45
C TYR A 123 1.05 -5.05 -11.15
N SER A 124 0.73 -4.01 -10.39
CA SER A 124 0.68 -2.63 -10.86
C SER A 124 1.32 -1.69 -9.84
N PRO A 125 2.06 -0.67 -10.27
CA PRO A 125 2.44 0.43 -9.39
C PRO A 125 1.19 1.16 -8.91
N TRP A 126 1.19 1.65 -7.67
CA TRP A 126 0.05 2.41 -7.14
C TRP A 126 0.02 3.85 -7.67
N ALA A 127 1.14 4.34 -8.20
CA ALA A 127 1.24 5.60 -8.91
C ALA A 127 2.34 5.56 -9.98
N VAL A 128 2.19 6.36 -11.02
CA VAL A 128 3.16 6.48 -12.13
C VAL A 128 3.35 7.93 -12.52
N GLU A 129 4.52 8.23 -13.03
CA GLU A 129 4.80 9.50 -13.68
C GLU A 129 5.23 9.27 -15.12
N LEU A 130 4.57 9.96 -16.03
CA LEU A 130 4.84 9.85 -17.46
C LEU A 130 6.11 10.62 -17.85
N ALA A 131 6.67 10.30 -19.01
CA ALA A 131 7.80 11.03 -19.59
C ALA A 131 7.50 12.52 -19.81
N THR A 132 6.23 12.85 -20.00
CA THR A 132 5.70 14.22 -20.14
C THR A 132 5.54 14.96 -18.80
N GLY A 133 5.72 14.27 -17.66
CA GLY A 133 5.65 14.83 -16.32
C GLY A 133 4.30 14.67 -15.62
N GLU A 134 3.25 14.22 -16.32
CA GLU A 134 1.96 13.93 -15.70
C GLU A 134 2.08 12.83 -14.65
N ARG A 135 1.45 13.10 -13.52
CA ARG A 135 1.38 12.24 -12.34
C ARG A 135 0.03 11.57 -12.29
N CYS A 136 0.01 10.26 -12.18
CA CYS A 136 -1.20 9.47 -12.23
C CYS A 136 -1.23 8.47 -11.07
N SER A 137 -2.34 8.42 -10.35
CA SER A 137 -2.56 7.50 -9.23
C SER A 137 -3.60 6.46 -9.58
N LEU A 138 -3.40 5.25 -9.09
CA LEU A 138 -4.29 4.12 -9.35
C LEU A 138 -5.63 4.32 -8.63
N PHE A 139 -6.74 4.09 -9.34
CA PHE A 139 -8.08 4.06 -8.79
C PHE A 139 -8.37 2.71 -8.12
N GLN A 140 -9.28 2.73 -7.15
CA GLN A 140 -9.74 1.54 -6.45
C GLN A 140 -11.27 1.55 -6.41
N GLY A 141 -11.90 0.42 -6.74
CA GLY A 141 -13.35 0.29 -6.75
C GLY A 141 -13.93 0.21 -8.17
N ALA A 142 -15.04 0.90 -8.42
CA ALA A 142 -15.66 0.90 -9.74
C ALA A 142 -14.76 1.60 -10.76
N HIS A 143 -14.63 1.02 -11.95
CA HIS A 143 -13.81 1.54 -13.04
C HIS A 143 -14.67 1.86 -14.26
N ASP A 144 -14.37 2.96 -14.93
CA ASP A 144 -14.96 3.27 -16.24
C ASP A 144 -14.39 2.36 -17.34
N GLY A 145 -15.17 2.21 -18.40
CA GLY A 145 -14.77 1.55 -19.64
C GLY A 145 -14.52 2.55 -20.78
N VAL A 146 -13.45 2.32 -21.55
CA VAL A 146 -13.21 2.99 -22.83
C VAL A 146 -13.48 2.01 -23.96
N HIS A 147 -14.47 2.31 -24.80
CA HIS A 147 -14.90 1.44 -25.89
C HIS A 147 -14.30 1.89 -27.23
N LYS A 148 -13.70 0.95 -27.99
CA LYS A 148 -13.28 1.16 -29.38
C LYS A 148 -13.63 -0.06 -30.22
N GLY A 149 -14.66 0.08 -31.05
CA GLY A 149 -15.20 -1.06 -31.80
C GLY A 149 -15.67 -2.15 -30.84
N ARG A 150 -15.15 -3.38 -31.02
CA ARG A 150 -15.46 -4.53 -30.16
C ARG A 150 -14.60 -4.65 -28.90
N ARG A 151 -13.68 -3.72 -28.65
CA ARG A 151 -12.76 -3.76 -27.50
C ARG A 151 -13.20 -2.78 -26.42
N THR A 152 -13.11 -3.23 -25.17
CA THR A 152 -13.30 -2.40 -23.97
C THR A 152 -12.00 -2.39 -23.18
N TYR A 153 -11.53 -1.20 -22.83
CA TYR A 153 -10.39 -0.99 -21.95
C TYR A 153 -10.89 -0.50 -20.59
N VAL A 154 -10.31 -1.00 -19.51
CA VAL A 154 -10.64 -0.55 -18.16
C VAL A 154 -9.75 0.63 -17.78
N VAL A 155 -10.33 1.68 -17.23
CA VAL A 155 -9.60 2.83 -16.67
C VAL A 155 -9.01 2.45 -15.31
N ASP A 156 -7.69 2.45 -15.18
CA ASP A 156 -7.01 2.10 -13.91
C ASP A 156 -6.43 3.32 -13.20
N TYR A 157 -5.99 4.38 -13.90
CA TYR A 157 -5.34 5.54 -13.27
C TYR A 157 -5.98 6.86 -13.70
N TYR A 158 -6.04 7.82 -12.77
CA TYR A 158 -6.36 9.23 -13.05
C TYR A 158 -5.12 10.09 -12.92
N CYS A 159 -4.95 11.03 -13.84
CA CYS A 159 -3.83 11.98 -13.82
C CYS A 159 -4.30 13.38 -13.39
N GLU A 160 -3.51 14.05 -12.56
CA GLU A 160 -3.91 15.26 -11.80
C GLU A 160 -4.39 16.46 -12.65
N HIS A 161 -3.92 16.60 -13.90
CA HIS A 161 -3.99 17.90 -14.61
C HIS A 161 -4.61 17.89 -16.02
N SER A 162 -4.98 16.73 -16.58
CA SER A 162 -5.20 16.66 -18.04
C SER A 162 -6.44 15.90 -18.51
N ARG A 163 -7.41 15.62 -17.60
CA ARG A 163 -8.53 14.67 -17.86
C ARG A 163 -8.02 13.34 -18.45
N LEU A 164 -6.74 13.07 -18.27
CA LEU A 164 -6.02 11.95 -18.82
C LEU A 164 -6.24 10.79 -17.86
N VAL A 165 -6.55 9.64 -18.44
CA VAL A 165 -6.65 8.38 -17.74
C VAL A 165 -5.73 7.36 -18.37
N LEU A 166 -5.21 6.45 -17.55
CA LEU A 166 -4.40 5.34 -18.04
C LEU A 166 -5.20 4.04 -17.93
N LEU A 167 -5.05 3.21 -18.95
CA LEU A 167 -5.85 2.00 -19.13
C LEU A 167 -5.10 0.78 -18.59
N ARG A 168 -5.83 -0.28 -18.24
CA ARG A 168 -5.30 -1.58 -17.79
C ARG A 168 -4.54 -2.32 -18.90
N THR A 169 -3.42 -1.76 -19.33
CA THR A 169 -2.58 -2.26 -20.42
C THR A 169 -1.10 -1.98 -20.16
N LEU A 170 -0.69 -1.97 -18.89
CA LEU A 170 0.70 -1.74 -18.51
C LEU A 170 1.60 -2.82 -19.16
N ARG A 171 2.59 -2.37 -19.93
CA ARG A 171 3.62 -3.22 -20.52
C ARG A 171 4.97 -2.85 -19.90
N ARG A 172 5.58 -3.85 -19.26
CA ARG A 172 6.89 -3.71 -18.61
C ARG A 172 8.01 -4.12 -19.57
N GLY A 173 9.19 -3.56 -19.35
CA GLY A 173 10.41 -3.80 -20.13
C GLY A 173 11.52 -2.88 -19.59
N ARG A 174 12.53 -2.57 -20.41
CA ARG A 174 13.49 -1.52 -20.05
C ARG A 174 12.80 -0.17 -19.90
N VAL A 175 11.89 0.14 -20.83
CA VAL A 175 11.01 1.30 -20.82
C VAL A 175 9.57 0.78 -20.75
N TRP A 176 8.80 1.28 -19.79
CA TRP A 176 7.43 0.85 -19.57
C TRP A 176 6.47 1.73 -20.36
N HIS A 177 5.43 1.10 -20.89
CA HIS A 177 4.39 1.77 -21.67
C HIS A 177 3.01 1.44 -21.11
N ILE A 178 2.10 2.40 -21.18
CA ILE A 178 0.70 2.22 -20.78
C ILE A 178 -0.19 3.03 -21.72
N ARG A 179 -1.35 2.49 -22.11
CA ARG A 179 -2.28 3.21 -22.98
C ARG A 179 -2.97 4.30 -22.20
N ALA A 180 -3.26 5.40 -22.88
CA ALA A 180 -3.96 6.53 -22.32
C ALA A 180 -5.21 6.88 -23.12
N ALA A 181 -6.18 7.46 -22.43
CA ALA A 181 -7.35 8.09 -23.02
C ALA A 181 -7.59 9.46 -22.36
N ARG A 182 -8.32 10.33 -23.03
CA ARG A 182 -8.77 11.62 -22.50
C ARG A 182 -10.27 11.57 -22.26
N TYR A 183 -10.70 11.88 -21.05
CA TYR A 183 -12.10 12.10 -20.78
C TYR A 183 -12.57 13.40 -21.46
N VAL A 184 -13.61 13.31 -22.29
CA VAL A 184 -14.16 14.44 -23.03
C VAL A 184 -15.36 15.01 -22.29
N ASN A 185 -16.45 14.23 -22.19
CA ASN A 185 -17.68 14.52 -21.45
C ASN A 185 -18.55 13.25 -21.39
N LEU A 186 -19.68 13.29 -20.67
CA LEU A 186 -20.59 12.14 -20.52
C LEU A 186 -21.20 11.63 -21.84
N ARG A 187 -21.38 12.49 -22.86
CA ARG A 187 -21.98 12.11 -24.15
C ARG A 187 -20.98 11.42 -25.07
N VAL A 188 -19.73 11.89 -25.05
CA VAL A 188 -18.64 11.40 -25.91
C VAL A 188 -17.84 10.29 -25.24
N GLY A 189 -17.77 10.29 -23.91
CA GLY A 189 -16.93 9.39 -23.13
C GLY A 189 -15.46 9.76 -23.23
N TYR A 190 -14.68 8.84 -23.79
CA TYR A 190 -13.22 8.90 -23.81
C TYR A 190 -12.65 8.86 -25.23
N GLU A 191 -11.65 9.70 -25.49
CA GLU A 191 -10.84 9.68 -26.71
C GLU A 191 -9.54 8.92 -26.47
N LEU A 192 -9.24 7.90 -27.27
CA LEU A 192 -8.00 7.12 -27.13
C LEU A 192 -6.79 7.86 -27.71
N LEU A 193 -5.73 7.99 -26.90
CA LEU A 193 -4.54 8.76 -27.27
C LEU A 193 -3.29 7.92 -27.58
N GLY A 194 -3.41 6.59 -27.56
CA GLY A 194 -2.30 5.65 -27.77
C GLY A 194 -1.46 5.40 -26.51
N ASP A 195 -0.23 4.93 -26.70
CA ASP A 195 0.68 4.60 -25.60
C ASP A 195 1.35 5.85 -25.00
N ARG A 196 1.69 5.78 -23.72
CA ARG A 196 2.50 6.74 -22.98
C ARG A 196 3.68 6.04 -22.35
N VAL A 197 4.83 6.71 -22.37
CA VAL A 197 6.05 6.24 -21.71
C VAL A 197 5.97 6.58 -20.22
N ILE A 198 6.25 5.61 -19.36
CA ILE A 198 6.36 5.81 -17.93
C ILE A 198 7.82 6.13 -17.58
N ARG A 199 8.04 7.29 -16.96
CA ARG A 199 9.34 7.72 -16.45
C ARG A 199 9.63 7.13 -15.08
N ARG A 200 8.66 7.18 -14.17
CA ARG A 200 8.77 6.64 -12.81
C ARG A 200 7.56 5.77 -12.47
N ALA A 201 7.79 4.60 -11.90
CA ALA A 201 6.76 3.73 -11.36
C ALA A 201 6.94 3.61 -9.84
N PHE A 202 5.90 3.93 -9.09
CA PHE A 202 5.93 3.97 -7.64
C PHE A 202 5.26 2.71 -7.06
N PHE A 203 6.00 2.03 -6.21
CA PHE A 203 5.55 0.93 -5.39
C PHE A 203 5.61 1.32 -3.92
N GLY A 204 4.89 0.61 -3.06
CA GLY A 204 5.13 0.75 -1.64
C GLY A 204 6.56 0.33 -1.30
N GLY A 205 7.18 1.07 -0.38
CA GLY A 205 8.42 0.71 0.32
C GLY A 205 8.26 0.68 1.84
N LEU A 206 9.25 0.08 2.51
CA LEU A 206 9.46 0.16 3.95
C LEU A 206 10.92 0.55 4.21
N PRO A 207 11.20 1.32 5.25
CA PRO A 207 12.58 1.53 5.69
C PRO A 207 13.17 0.23 6.27
N PRO A 208 14.51 0.08 6.35
CA PRO A 208 15.18 -1.19 6.64
C PRO A 208 14.69 -1.92 7.89
N GLN A 209 14.33 -1.19 8.96
CA GLN A 209 13.85 -1.80 10.21
C GLN A 209 12.47 -2.45 10.05
N LEU A 210 11.53 -1.76 9.37
CA LEU A 210 10.21 -2.32 9.08
C LEU A 210 10.30 -3.43 8.03
N GLU A 211 11.23 -3.31 7.08
CA GLU A 211 11.52 -4.34 6.10
C GLU A 211 11.99 -5.65 6.76
N ARG A 212 12.87 -5.55 7.77
CA ARG A 212 13.29 -6.70 8.58
C ARG A 212 12.08 -7.35 9.27
N GLN A 213 11.22 -6.56 9.90
CA GLN A 213 10.01 -7.07 10.57
C GLN A 213 9.07 -7.76 9.58
N ARG A 214 8.91 -7.21 8.38
CA ARG A 214 8.15 -7.84 7.28
C ARG A 214 8.71 -9.22 6.93
N LYS A 215 10.02 -9.33 6.75
CA LYS A 215 10.69 -10.60 6.43
C LYS A 215 10.49 -11.64 7.54
N LEU A 216 10.56 -11.22 8.81
CA LEU A 216 10.31 -12.10 9.94
C LEU A 216 8.84 -12.57 10.01
N ALA A 217 7.88 -11.70 9.70
CA ALA A 217 6.47 -12.08 9.63
C ALA A 217 6.21 -13.13 8.54
N ALA A 218 6.80 -12.94 7.35
CA ALA A 218 6.68 -13.90 6.25
C ALA A 218 7.25 -15.28 6.61
N GLN A 219 8.41 -15.31 7.26
CA GLN A 219 9.01 -16.55 7.78
C GLN A 219 8.10 -17.21 8.83
N ALA A 220 7.52 -16.43 9.74
CA ALA A 220 6.57 -16.94 10.74
C ALA A 220 5.34 -17.58 10.07
N VAL A 221 4.77 -16.97 9.03
CA VAL A 221 3.66 -17.56 8.25
C VAL A 221 4.05 -18.90 7.65
N ALA A 222 5.21 -18.97 6.99
CA ALA A 222 5.68 -20.20 6.36
C ALA A 222 5.83 -21.34 7.38
N THR A 223 6.44 -21.05 8.54
CA THR A 223 6.55 -22.01 9.65
C THR A 223 5.19 -22.41 10.19
N ALA A 224 4.29 -21.46 10.43
CA ALA A 224 2.94 -21.74 10.93
C ALA A 224 2.14 -22.62 9.95
N ARG A 225 2.24 -22.39 8.64
CA ARG A 225 1.62 -23.26 7.62
C ARG A 225 2.14 -24.69 7.73
N ALA A 226 3.44 -24.88 7.90
CA ALA A 226 4.03 -26.21 8.07
C ALA A 226 3.57 -26.90 9.35
N VAL A 227 3.47 -26.17 10.47
CA VAL A 227 2.94 -26.67 11.75
C VAL A 227 1.49 -27.12 11.60
N VAL A 228 0.63 -26.25 11.06
CA VAL A 228 -0.81 -26.55 10.89
C VAL A 228 -1.01 -27.72 9.94
N ARG A 229 -0.31 -27.77 8.80
CA ARG A 229 -0.42 -28.90 7.84
C ARG A 229 0.05 -30.22 8.42
N ARG A 230 1.03 -30.23 9.33
CA ARG A 230 1.47 -31.47 10.00
C ARG A 230 0.37 -32.03 10.89
N ALA A 231 -0.35 -31.18 11.62
CA ALA A 231 -1.46 -31.59 12.48
C ALA A 231 -2.75 -31.84 11.68
N HIS A 232 -2.94 -31.10 10.58
CA HIS A 232 -4.15 -31.09 9.76
C HIS A 232 -3.78 -31.03 8.26
N PRO A 233 -3.44 -32.18 7.64
CA PRO A 233 -2.96 -32.21 6.25
C PRO A 233 -3.93 -31.61 5.22
N ASN A 234 -5.24 -31.68 5.50
CA ASN A 234 -6.30 -31.18 4.61
C ASN A 234 -6.74 -29.74 4.93
N ALA A 235 -5.99 -29.01 5.78
CA ALA A 235 -6.37 -27.64 6.14
C ALA A 235 -6.18 -26.67 4.95
N HIS A 236 -7.26 -26.01 4.56
CA HIS A 236 -7.25 -24.86 3.65
C HIS A 236 -6.85 -23.59 4.42
N LEU A 237 -5.78 -22.92 3.98
CA LEU A 237 -5.11 -21.82 4.70
C LEU A 237 -5.00 -20.59 3.78
N ASP A 238 -6.05 -19.76 3.74
CA ASP A 238 -6.19 -18.72 2.71
C ASP A 238 -5.86 -17.32 3.23
N LEU A 239 -6.53 -16.86 4.29
CA LEU A 239 -6.31 -15.53 4.84
C LEU A 239 -5.54 -15.61 6.15
N THR A 240 -4.48 -14.81 6.26
CA THR A 240 -3.50 -14.97 7.34
C THR A 240 -3.28 -13.66 8.08
N TRP A 241 -3.41 -13.67 9.40
CA TRP A 241 -3.04 -12.55 10.29
C TRP A 241 -1.81 -12.96 11.09
N VAL A 242 -0.84 -12.06 11.30
CA VAL A 242 0.33 -12.34 12.14
C VAL A 242 0.62 -11.16 13.01
N ARG A 243 0.47 -11.34 14.31
CA ARG A 243 1.01 -10.36 15.24
C ARG A 243 2.40 -10.77 15.63
N LEU A 244 3.36 -9.88 15.41
CA LEU A 244 4.71 -9.99 15.95
C LEU A 244 4.80 -9.16 17.22
N THR A 245 5.55 -9.67 18.19
CA THR A 245 6.08 -8.82 19.25
C THR A 245 7.12 -7.87 18.68
N LEU A 246 7.15 -6.64 19.18
CA LEU A 246 8.08 -5.61 18.74
C LEU A 246 8.85 -5.03 19.93
N PRO A 247 10.09 -4.56 19.72
CA PRO A 247 10.79 -4.44 18.42
C PRO A 247 11.47 -5.74 17.92
N ASP A 248 11.69 -6.72 18.79
CA ASP A 248 12.62 -7.82 18.54
C ASP A 248 12.05 -9.00 17.73
N ALA A 249 10.71 -9.08 17.63
CA ALA A 249 10.00 -10.14 16.92
C ALA A 249 10.43 -11.54 17.38
N GLU A 250 10.43 -11.74 18.69
CA GLU A 250 10.71 -13.05 19.33
C GLU A 250 9.49 -13.96 19.31
N TRP A 251 8.28 -13.39 19.27
CA TRP A 251 7.04 -14.15 19.25
C TRP A 251 6.15 -13.73 18.09
N ALA A 252 5.48 -14.71 17.50
CA ALA A 252 4.50 -14.52 16.44
C ALA A 252 3.21 -15.29 16.75
N TYR A 253 2.07 -14.61 16.71
CA TYR A 253 0.77 -15.24 16.72
C TYR A 253 0.20 -15.22 15.30
N VAL A 254 0.19 -16.37 14.64
CA VAL A 254 -0.27 -16.55 13.27
C VAL A 254 -1.66 -17.18 13.27
N VAL A 255 -2.58 -16.57 12.55
CA VAL A 255 -3.96 -17.03 12.38
C VAL A 255 -4.20 -17.27 10.91
N PHE A 256 -4.83 -18.38 10.55
CA PHE A 256 -5.36 -18.65 9.23
C PHE A 256 -6.89 -18.74 9.28
N SER A 257 -7.58 -18.15 8.31
CA SER A 257 -8.98 -18.47 8.05
C SER A 257 -9.07 -19.56 6.96
N SER A 258 -10.19 -20.26 6.99
CA SER A 258 -10.64 -21.16 5.94
C SER A 258 -11.98 -20.69 5.41
N VAL A 259 -12.21 -20.85 4.11
CA VAL A 259 -13.51 -20.63 3.45
C VAL A 259 -14.65 -21.44 4.07
N GLU A 260 -14.34 -22.57 4.73
CA GLU A 260 -15.31 -23.43 5.41
C GLU A 260 -15.68 -22.93 6.82
N GLY A 261 -15.15 -21.77 7.24
CA GLY A 261 -15.41 -21.25 8.56
C GLY A 261 -14.72 -22.04 9.68
N LYS A 262 -13.54 -22.60 9.41
CA LYS A 262 -12.64 -23.11 10.46
C LYS A 262 -11.41 -22.23 10.53
N GLY A 263 -11.15 -21.66 11.72
CA GLY A 263 -9.93 -20.90 11.98
C GLY A 263 -8.80 -21.81 12.47
N TRP A 264 -7.61 -21.66 11.89
CA TRP A 264 -6.39 -22.29 12.38
C TRP A 264 -5.48 -21.24 13.00
N PHE A 265 -4.60 -21.63 13.91
CA PHE A 265 -3.58 -20.73 14.41
C PHE A 265 -2.32 -21.49 14.83
N ALA A 266 -1.20 -20.77 14.86
CA ALA A 266 0.04 -21.22 15.46
C ALA A 266 0.63 -20.06 16.28
N LEU A 267 1.11 -20.38 17.47
CA LEU A 267 1.94 -19.47 18.25
C LEU A 267 3.38 -19.93 18.11
N LEU A 268 4.25 -19.04 17.66
CA LEU A 268 5.64 -19.36 17.38
C LEU A 268 6.56 -18.55 18.29
N HIS A 269 7.66 -19.18 18.67
CA HIS A 269 8.78 -18.54 19.35
C HIS A 269 10.00 -18.54 18.42
N ARG A 270 10.77 -17.44 18.43
CA ARG A 270 11.97 -17.25 17.63
C ARG A 270 13.18 -17.30 18.53
N ALA A 271 13.89 -18.43 18.51
CA ALA A 271 15.19 -18.58 19.17
C ALA A 271 16.28 -18.81 18.12
N HIS A 272 17.45 -18.20 18.30
CA HIS A 272 18.58 -18.36 17.37
C HIS A 272 18.20 -18.12 15.90
N ALA A 273 17.40 -17.08 15.65
CA ALA A 273 16.89 -16.68 14.34
C ALA A 273 15.98 -17.72 13.63
N ARG A 274 15.48 -18.73 14.33
CA ARG A 274 14.54 -19.74 13.78
C ARG A 274 13.21 -19.71 14.51
N TRP A 275 12.13 -19.77 13.74
CA TRP A 275 10.79 -19.95 14.29
C TRP A 275 10.54 -21.42 14.61
N SER A 276 10.02 -21.69 15.81
CA SER A 276 9.55 -23.00 16.22
C SER A 276 8.13 -22.92 16.80
N ASP A 277 7.40 -24.04 16.71
CA ASP A 277 6.07 -24.14 17.30
C ASP A 277 6.14 -24.06 18.82
N ALA A 278 5.46 -23.08 19.39
CA ALA A 278 5.29 -22.92 20.84
C ALA A 278 3.90 -23.36 21.31
N SER A 279 3.00 -23.75 20.40
CA SER A 279 1.59 -24.06 20.68
C SER A 279 1.33 -25.52 21.12
N ALA A 280 2.36 -26.36 21.17
CA ALA A 280 2.27 -27.79 21.49
C ALA A 280 1.83 -28.11 22.95
N HIS A 281 1.68 -27.13 23.84
CA HIS A 281 1.32 -27.35 25.26
C HIS A 281 0.21 -26.40 25.72
N LYS A 282 -1.02 -26.90 25.87
CA LYS A 282 -2.16 -26.12 26.42
C LYS A 282 -2.21 -26.16 27.96
N PRO A 283 -2.70 -25.11 28.64
CA PRO A 283 -2.94 -23.76 28.13
C PRO A 283 -1.64 -22.93 28.15
N PHE A 284 -1.23 -22.43 26.98
CA PHE A 284 0.06 -21.75 26.81
C PHE A 284 0.03 -20.24 27.16
N CYS A 285 -1.14 -19.60 27.06
CA CYS A 285 -1.29 -18.14 27.26
C CYS A 285 -0.83 -17.66 28.64
N THR A 286 -0.95 -18.50 29.67
CA THR A 286 -0.54 -18.19 31.04
C THR A 286 0.98 -18.29 31.23
N LYS A 287 1.67 -19.01 30.34
CA LYS A 287 3.14 -19.16 30.36
C LYS A 287 3.87 -18.06 29.59
N LEU A 288 3.14 -17.28 28.78
CA LEU A 288 3.72 -16.14 28.08
C LEU A 288 4.04 -15.00 29.05
N PRO A 289 5.19 -14.30 28.86
CA PRO A 289 5.45 -13.07 29.59
C PRO A 289 4.29 -12.08 29.43
N PRO A 290 3.86 -11.37 30.50
CA PRO A 290 2.74 -10.43 30.42
C PRO A 290 2.87 -9.39 29.30
N ALA A 291 4.09 -8.95 28.99
CA ALA A 291 4.37 -8.02 27.90
C ALA A 291 4.09 -8.63 26.51
N VAL A 292 4.50 -9.88 26.29
CA VAL A 292 4.24 -10.63 25.05
C VAL A 292 2.74 -10.84 24.87
N ARG A 293 2.06 -11.27 25.94
CA ARG A 293 0.60 -11.49 25.91
C ARG A 293 -0.16 -10.23 25.52
N ARG A 294 0.21 -9.06 26.06
CA ARG A 294 -0.44 -7.77 25.72
C ARG A 294 -0.25 -7.34 24.27
N GLN A 295 0.83 -7.74 23.62
CA GLN A 295 1.09 -7.38 22.22
C GLN A 295 0.43 -8.36 21.24
N LEU A 296 0.40 -9.65 21.59
CA LEU A 296 -0.13 -10.70 20.71
C LEU A 296 -1.64 -10.84 20.78
N PHE A 297 -2.25 -10.59 21.95
CA PHE A 297 -3.67 -10.81 22.17
C PHE A 297 -4.34 -9.48 22.52
N LEU A 298 -5.35 -9.10 21.73
CA LEU A 298 -6.19 -7.96 22.05
C LEU A 298 -7.09 -8.31 23.23
N ARG A 299 -7.42 -7.29 24.03
CA ARG A 299 -8.50 -7.45 25.00
C ARG A 299 -9.82 -7.60 24.26
N ARG A 300 -10.75 -8.36 24.84
CA ARG A 300 -12.09 -8.62 24.28
C ARG A 300 -12.86 -7.36 23.88
N ASN A 301 -12.64 -6.23 24.56
CA ASN A 301 -13.27 -4.93 24.28
C ASN A 301 -12.51 -4.05 23.27
N GLN A 302 -11.30 -4.45 22.87
CA GLN A 302 -10.49 -3.79 21.85
C GLN A 302 -10.65 -4.48 20.48
N TRP A 303 -11.18 -5.70 20.48
CA TRP A 303 -11.54 -6.45 19.29
C TRP A 303 -13.01 -6.22 18.96
N ASN A 304 -13.29 -5.53 17.86
CA ASN A 304 -14.64 -5.40 17.32
C ASN A 304 -14.62 -6.05 15.93
N PRO A 305 -15.01 -7.32 15.75
CA PRO A 305 -14.98 -7.96 14.44
C PRO A 305 -15.79 -7.14 13.43
N PRO A 306 -15.44 -7.16 12.14
CA PRO A 306 -16.36 -6.63 11.14
C PRO A 306 -17.69 -7.43 11.20
N PRO A 307 -18.84 -6.77 10.96
CA PRO A 307 -20.15 -7.34 11.22
C PRO A 307 -20.52 -8.58 10.38
N ASP A 308 -19.77 -8.92 9.32
CA ASP A 308 -19.96 -10.13 8.51
C ASP A 308 -19.03 -11.30 8.88
N TRP A 309 -18.15 -11.16 9.89
CA TRP A 309 -17.24 -12.23 10.32
C TRP A 309 -17.74 -12.86 11.60
N SER A 310 -18.52 -13.94 11.47
CA SER A 310 -18.97 -14.79 12.59
C SER A 310 -17.85 -15.59 13.27
N GLN A 311 -16.57 -15.28 12.99
CA GLN A 311 -15.42 -16.07 13.41
C GLN A 311 -14.24 -15.20 13.82
N GLY A 312 -14.26 -14.74 15.06
CA GLY A 312 -12.99 -14.41 15.71
C GLY A 312 -12.11 -15.66 15.74
N PRO A 313 -10.79 -15.55 15.51
CA PRO A 313 -9.94 -16.72 15.59
C PRO A 313 -10.11 -17.40 16.95
N PRO A 314 -10.31 -18.73 17.00
CA PRO A 314 -10.58 -19.46 18.24
C PRO A 314 -9.55 -19.24 19.36
N GLY A 315 -8.35 -18.73 19.03
CA GLY A 315 -7.27 -18.49 19.98
C GLY A 315 -7.31 -17.15 20.71
N GLU A 316 -7.90 -16.09 20.15
CA GLU A 316 -7.98 -14.77 20.83
C GLU A 316 -8.96 -14.76 22.00
N GLN A 317 -9.92 -15.69 22.03
CA GLN A 317 -10.83 -15.87 23.16
C GLN A 317 -10.28 -16.83 24.22
N ARG A 318 -9.13 -17.47 23.95
CA ARG A 318 -8.49 -18.46 24.83
C ARG A 318 -7.31 -17.89 25.62
N CYS A 319 -6.95 -16.63 25.36
CA CYS A 319 -6.13 -15.76 26.18
C CYS A 319 -6.93 -14.47 26.48
#